data_AF-A0A270PMY3-F1
#
_entry.id   AF-A0A270PMY3-F1
#
_cell.length_a   1.000
_cell.length_b   1.000
_cell.length_c   1.000
_cell.angle_alpha   90.00
_cell.angle_beta   90.00
_cell.angle_gamma   90.00
#
_symmetry.space_group_name_H-M   'P 1'
#
loop_
_entity.id
_entity.type
_entity.pdbx_description
1 polymer ?
#
loop_
_entity_poly.entity_id
_entity_poly.type
_entity_poly.pdbx_seq_one_letter_code
_entity_poly.pdbx_strand_id
1 'polypeptide(L)'
;MHVKQRDSALDLLKWLALLCMVLDHLRYVVYSADWLYVPGRLAFPWFCLAMAANLARTTTFTTSRQWRYLGWLLLFSAVSEIPYRMFILDPNVLNVMPTLALGLLVARGWLDRTLQARLLGAAALMLAGLFSGRLMFGFFGVLLPLAMLLVIRRPWYFALLPGLVCLAANQWQVLYDAVRLSNHVAMAAIATCLIAPWLGVFLLRHAQGVKAPPMRRWAYALYPVHFLALLALREALS
;
A
#
# COMPACT_ATOMS: atom_id res chain seq x y z
N MET A 1 22.47 24.15 13.10
CA MET A 1 22.07 23.36 11.92
C MET A 1 20.93 22.42 12.30
N HIS A 2 19.70 22.70 11.89
CA HIS A 2 18.57 21.78 12.11
C HIS A 2 18.72 20.57 11.18
N VAL A 3 19.38 19.51 11.65
CA VAL A 3 19.32 18.21 11.00
C VAL A 3 17.86 17.77 11.07
N LYS A 4 17.20 17.79 9.92
CA LYS A 4 15.84 17.29 9.72
C LYS A 4 15.82 15.85 10.23
N GLN A 5 15.31 15.63 11.44
CA GLN A 5 15.36 14.34 12.11
C GLN A 5 14.64 13.32 11.24
N ARG A 6 15.43 12.41 10.64
CA ARG A 6 14.95 11.42 9.68
C ARG A 6 14.15 10.38 10.44
N ASP A 7 12.96 10.08 9.95
CA ASP A 7 12.05 9.16 10.63
C ASP A 7 12.44 7.71 10.28
N SER A 8 13.34 7.14 11.09
CA SER A 8 13.82 5.78 10.90
C SER A 8 12.71 4.73 11.06
N ALA A 9 11.68 5.03 11.86
CA ALA A 9 10.51 4.16 12.02
C ALA A 9 9.69 4.07 10.73
N LEU A 10 9.58 5.18 9.99
CA LEU A 10 8.96 5.17 8.66
C LEU A 10 9.74 4.29 7.67
N ASP A 11 11.07 4.40 7.65
CA ASP A 11 11.88 3.60 6.73
C ASP A 11 11.80 2.11 7.11
N LEU A 12 11.77 1.77 8.40
CA LEU A 12 11.49 0.41 8.87
C LEU A 12 10.12 -0.09 8.39
N LEU A 13 9.07 0.73 8.54
CA LEU A 13 7.72 0.36 8.09
C LEU A 13 7.70 0.03 6.59
N LYS A 14 8.39 0.81 5.75
CA LYS A 14 8.45 0.53 4.31
C LYS A 14 9.21 -0.76 3.99
N TRP A 15 10.29 -1.06 4.72
CA TRP A 15 11.03 -2.32 4.58
C TRP A 15 10.17 -3.53 4.96
N LEU A 16 9.47 -3.44 6.09
CA LEU A 16 8.54 -4.49 6.51
C LEU A 16 7.39 -4.65 5.51
N ALA A 17 6.86 -3.56 4.96
CA ALA A 17 5.84 -3.61 3.91
C ALA A 17 6.37 -4.28 2.63
N LEU A 18 7.60 -3.99 2.23
CA LEU A 18 8.26 -4.63 1.10
C LEU A 18 8.47 -6.13 1.35
N LEU A 19 8.91 -6.52 2.55
CA LEU A 19 9.07 -7.93 2.92
C LEU A 19 7.72 -8.65 2.85
N CYS A 20 6.67 -8.11 3.47
CA CYS A 20 5.32 -8.66 3.39
C CYS A 20 4.83 -8.79 1.95
N MET A 21 5.13 -7.81 1.10
CA MET A 21 4.77 -7.86 -0.32
C MET A 21 5.49 -8.99 -1.06
N VAL A 22 6.79 -9.16 -0.84
CA VAL A 22 7.57 -10.25 -1.46
C VAL A 22 7.07 -11.62 -0.99
N LEU A 23 6.78 -11.76 0.31
CA LEU A 23 6.19 -12.97 0.88
C LEU A 23 4.84 -13.30 0.22
N ASP A 24 3.96 -12.31 0.02
CA ASP A 24 2.67 -12.50 -0.67
C ASP A 24 2.82 -13.05 -2.09
N HIS A 25 3.87 -12.66 -2.81
CA HIS A 25 4.11 -13.11 -4.17
C HIS A 25 4.87 -14.44 -4.23
N LEU A 26 5.70 -14.73 -3.23
CA LEU A 26 6.45 -15.99 -3.13
C LEU A 26 5.50 -17.22 -3.06
N ARG A 27 4.26 -17.05 -2.57
CA ARG A 27 3.24 -18.10 -2.59
C ARG A 27 2.94 -18.64 -4.00
N TYR A 28 3.14 -17.83 -5.03
CA TYR A 28 2.91 -18.23 -6.42
C TYR A 28 4.14 -18.91 -7.05
N VAL A 29 5.24 -18.99 -6.31
CA VAL A 29 6.50 -19.58 -6.74
C VAL A 29 6.77 -20.88 -5.99
N VAL A 30 6.48 -20.90 -4.68
CA VAL A 30 6.69 -22.06 -3.81
C VAL A 30 5.38 -22.82 -3.64
N TYR A 31 5.39 -24.11 -4.00
CA TYR A 31 4.23 -25.00 -3.87
C TYR A 31 3.75 -25.09 -2.40
N SER A 32 2.43 -25.06 -2.18
CA SER A 32 1.77 -25.20 -0.87
C SER A 32 2.07 -24.13 0.19
N ALA A 33 2.45 -22.91 -0.20
CA ALA A 33 2.74 -21.81 0.73
C ALA A 33 1.57 -20.83 0.95
N ASP A 34 0.34 -21.32 1.06
CA ASP A 34 -0.88 -20.50 1.22
C ASP A 34 -0.86 -19.61 2.48
N TRP A 35 -0.11 -20.02 3.51
CA TRP A 35 0.07 -19.25 4.74
C TRP A 35 0.76 -17.90 4.50
N LEU A 36 1.54 -17.74 3.42
CA LEU A 36 2.18 -16.48 3.04
C LEU A 36 1.17 -15.41 2.61
N TYR A 37 -0.06 -15.80 2.29
CA TYR A 37 -1.15 -14.86 2.00
C TYR A 37 -1.46 -13.94 3.19
N VAL A 38 -1.38 -14.47 4.41
CA VAL A 38 -1.71 -13.74 5.65
C VAL A 38 -0.78 -12.55 5.86
N PRO A 39 0.56 -12.71 5.96
CA PRO A 39 1.47 -11.58 6.10
C PRO A 39 1.43 -10.64 4.88
N GLY A 40 1.08 -11.15 3.71
CA GLY A 40 0.88 -10.34 2.50
C GLY A 40 -0.16 -9.22 2.64
N ARG A 41 -1.21 -9.44 3.44
CA ARG A 41 -2.26 -8.44 3.70
C ARG A 41 -1.76 -7.20 4.46
N LEU A 42 -0.59 -7.28 5.11
CA LEU A 42 0.03 -6.15 5.80
C LEU A 42 0.66 -5.14 4.85
N ALA A 43 1.12 -5.59 3.67
CA ALA A 43 1.95 -4.79 2.76
C ALA A 43 1.25 -3.51 2.29
N PHE A 44 0.06 -3.64 1.70
CA PHE A 44 -0.66 -2.52 1.12
C PHE A 44 -1.07 -1.46 2.17
N PRO A 45 -1.67 -1.82 3.32
CA PRO A 45 -1.97 -0.87 4.40
C PRO A 45 -0.74 -0.14 4.93
N TRP A 46 0.41 -0.82 5.03
CA TRP A 46 1.65 -0.19 5.50
C TRP A 46 2.25 0.76 4.46
N PHE A 47 2.16 0.45 3.16
CA PHE A 47 2.51 1.43 2.12
C PHE A 47 1.58 2.64 2.14
N CYS A 48 0.27 2.44 2.29
CA CYS A 48 -0.71 3.52 2.45
C CYS A 48 -0.42 4.38 3.68
N LEU A 49 -0.06 3.76 4.82
CA LEU A 49 0.31 4.45 6.04
C LEU A 49 1.62 5.23 5.89
N ALA A 50 2.63 4.65 5.25
CA ALA A 50 3.90 5.33 4.98
C ALA A 50 3.69 6.56 4.09
N MET A 51 2.82 6.46 3.09
CA MET A 51 2.38 7.59 2.27
C MET A 51 1.65 8.64 3.13
N ALA A 52 0.62 8.26 3.88
CA ALA A 52 -0.12 9.14 4.77
C ALA A 52 0.79 9.89 5.76
N ALA A 53 1.78 9.21 6.34
CA ALA A 53 2.78 9.80 7.22
C ALA A 53 3.64 10.85 6.52
N ASN A 54 4.03 10.60 5.26
CA ASN A 54 4.77 11.58 4.46
C ASN A 54 3.94 12.83 4.16
N LEU A 55 2.64 12.67 3.84
CA LEU A 55 1.73 13.80 3.68
C LEU A 55 1.55 14.58 4.99
N ALA A 56 1.30 13.88 6.10
CA ALA A 56 1.05 14.51 7.39
C ALA A 56 2.23 15.35 7.90
N ARG A 57 3.47 14.90 7.67
CA ARG A 57 4.69 15.60 8.11
C ARG A 57 5.02 16.86 7.31
N THR A 58 4.55 16.95 6.08
CA THR A 58 4.98 18.02 5.17
C THR A 58 3.81 18.94 4.89
N THR A 59 3.52 19.84 5.84
CA THR A 59 2.46 20.86 5.70
C THR A 59 2.75 21.84 4.55
N THR A 60 4.02 21.97 4.16
CA THR A 60 4.52 22.79 3.05
C THR A 60 5.19 21.92 1.99
N PHE A 61 4.45 21.01 1.38
CA PHE A 61 4.93 20.41 0.15
C PHE A 61 4.95 21.50 -0.92
N THR A 62 6.13 21.81 -1.47
CA THR A 62 6.17 22.61 -2.69
C THR A 62 5.46 21.85 -3.81
N THR A 63 4.66 22.55 -4.62
CA THR A 63 3.95 22.01 -5.78
C THR A 63 4.84 21.10 -6.62
N SER A 64 6.08 21.54 -6.87
CA SER A 64 7.11 20.77 -7.59
C SER A 64 7.45 19.41 -6.97
N ARG A 65 7.62 19.31 -5.64
CA ARG A 65 7.99 18.04 -4.98
C ARG A 65 6.85 17.02 -5.06
N GLN A 66 5.60 17.48 -5.08
CA GLN A 66 4.40 16.63 -5.13
C GLN A 66 4.20 16.05 -6.52
N TRP A 67 4.23 16.89 -7.56
CA TRP A 67 4.14 16.42 -8.94
C TRP A 67 5.27 15.48 -9.28
N ARG A 68 6.45 15.69 -8.70
CA ARG A 68 7.54 14.73 -8.81
C ARG A 68 7.23 13.40 -8.14
N TYR A 69 6.63 13.37 -6.93
CA TYR A 69 6.26 12.11 -6.28
C TYR A 69 5.18 11.37 -7.08
N LEU A 70 4.14 12.07 -7.53
CA LEU A 70 3.11 11.51 -8.41
C LEU A 70 3.72 11.01 -9.73
N GLY A 71 4.59 11.79 -10.36
CA GLY A 71 5.28 11.41 -11.60
C GLY A 71 6.15 10.16 -11.42
N TRP A 72 6.84 10.01 -10.29
CA TRP A 72 7.57 8.78 -9.98
C TRP A 72 6.63 7.58 -9.82
N LEU A 73 5.50 7.73 -9.12
CA LEU A 73 4.50 6.67 -8.99
C LEU A 73 3.97 6.24 -10.36
N LEU A 74 3.62 7.20 -11.24
CA LEU A 74 3.10 6.91 -12.57
C LEU A 74 4.16 6.32 -13.51
N LEU A 75 5.40 6.83 -13.46
CA LEU A 75 6.51 6.28 -14.24
C LEU A 75 6.79 4.83 -13.85
N PHE A 76 6.96 4.56 -12.55
CA PHE A 76 7.21 3.19 -12.09
C PHE A 76 5.98 2.30 -12.23
N SER A 77 4.77 2.84 -12.19
CA SER A 77 3.56 2.13 -12.58
C SER A 77 3.67 1.63 -14.02
N ALA A 78 4.03 2.48 -14.98
CA ALA A 78 4.15 2.08 -16.37
C ALA A 78 5.28 1.06 -16.58
N VAL A 79 6.45 1.29 -15.98
CA VAL A 79 7.62 0.40 -16.11
C VAL A 79 7.36 -0.97 -15.48
N SER A 80 6.66 -1.02 -14.34
CA SER A 80 6.38 -2.28 -13.63
C SER A 80 5.19 -3.06 -14.18
N GLU A 81 4.36 -2.46 -15.03
CA GLU A 81 3.21 -3.14 -15.63
C GLU A 81 3.64 -4.34 -16.47
N ILE A 82 4.77 -4.24 -17.20
CA ILE A 82 5.30 -5.34 -18.02
C ILE A 82 5.74 -6.53 -17.13
N PRO A 83 6.68 -6.37 -16.16
CA PRO A 83 7.03 -7.45 -15.22
C PRO A 83 5.83 -8.02 -14.46
N TYR A 84 4.89 -7.16 -14.05
CA TYR A 84 3.69 -7.56 -13.34
C TYR A 84 2.83 -8.52 -14.18
N ARG A 85 2.58 -8.18 -15.45
CA ARG A 85 1.80 -9.01 -16.37
C ARG A 85 2.51 -10.30 -16.78
N MET A 86 3.84 -10.33 -16.76
CA MET A 86 4.60 -11.56 -17.00
C MET A 86 4.54 -12.51 -15.80
N PHE A 87 4.51 -11.98 -14.58
CA PHE A 87 4.53 -12.80 -13.36
C PHE A 87 3.14 -13.37 -12.99
N ILE A 88 2.09 -12.55 -13.11
CA ILE A 88 0.71 -12.94 -12.81
C ILE A 88 0.06 -13.55 -14.06
N LEU A 89 -0.41 -14.79 -13.93
CA LEU A 89 -1.23 -15.46 -14.94
C LEU A 89 -2.62 -14.79 -14.97
N ASP A 90 -3.07 -14.35 -16.16
CA ASP A 90 -4.34 -13.65 -16.42
C ASP A 90 -4.60 -12.36 -15.60
N PRO A 91 -3.77 -11.32 -15.77
CA PRO A 91 -3.90 -10.06 -15.05
C PRO A 91 -5.09 -9.23 -15.59
N ASN A 92 -6.24 -9.35 -14.92
CA ASN A 92 -7.44 -8.56 -15.19
C ASN A 92 -7.42 -7.15 -14.56
N VAL A 93 -6.45 -6.88 -13.68
CA VAL A 93 -6.26 -5.59 -12.99
C VAL A 93 -4.91 -4.98 -13.35
N LEU A 94 -4.76 -3.68 -13.14
CA LEU A 94 -3.47 -2.97 -13.18
C LEU A 94 -2.65 -3.31 -11.93
N ASN A 95 -1.35 -3.00 -11.96
CA ASN A 95 -0.52 -3.08 -10.76
C ASN A 95 -1.01 -2.14 -9.62
N VAL A 96 -0.35 -2.16 -8.46
CA VAL A 96 -0.82 -1.43 -7.27
C VAL A 96 -0.58 0.09 -7.32
N MET A 97 0.36 0.56 -8.16
CA MET A 97 0.82 1.94 -8.16
C MET A 97 -0.25 2.95 -8.64
N PRO A 98 -1.11 2.68 -9.63
CA PRO A 98 -2.26 3.52 -9.97
C PRO A 98 -3.20 3.74 -8.79
N THR A 99 -3.50 2.70 -8.00
CA THR A 99 -4.34 2.81 -6.80
C THR A 99 -3.68 3.74 -5.77
N LEU A 100 -2.37 3.62 -5.55
CA LEU A 100 -1.62 4.51 -4.67
C LEU A 100 -1.55 5.94 -5.21
N ALA A 101 -1.40 6.14 -6.52
CA ALA A 101 -1.37 7.45 -7.16
C ALA A 101 -2.71 8.17 -7.02
N LEU A 102 -3.83 7.48 -7.24
CA LEU A 102 -5.16 8.01 -6.99
C LEU A 102 -5.35 8.29 -5.50
N GLY A 103 -4.96 7.37 -4.62
CA GLY A 103 -5.09 7.55 -3.17
C GLY A 103 -4.27 8.73 -2.63
N LEU A 104 -3.11 9.02 -3.23
CA LEU A 104 -2.31 10.21 -2.97
C LEU A 104 -3.10 11.49 -3.31
N LEU A 105 -3.74 11.54 -4.48
CA LEU A 105 -4.52 12.69 -4.93
C LEU A 105 -5.74 12.91 -4.03
N VAL A 106 -6.45 11.84 -3.64
CA VAL A 106 -7.59 11.91 -2.72
C VAL A 106 -7.17 12.42 -1.34
N ALA A 107 -6.16 11.80 -0.73
CA ALA A 107 -5.66 12.21 0.58
C ALA A 107 -5.15 13.65 0.57
N ARG A 108 -4.57 14.10 -0.55
CA ARG A 108 -4.14 15.47 -0.73
C ARG A 108 -5.29 16.44 -0.90
N GLY A 109 -6.28 16.14 -1.76
CA GLY A 109 -7.45 17.00 -1.96
C GLY A 109 -8.24 17.24 -0.66
N TRP A 110 -8.10 16.32 0.31
CA TRP A 110 -8.59 16.51 1.67
C TRP A 110 -7.76 17.49 2.52
N LEU A 111 -6.42 17.43 2.43
CA LEU A 111 -5.51 18.30 3.20
C LEU A 111 -5.43 19.72 2.64
N ASP A 112 -5.28 19.83 1.33
CA ASP A 112 -5.03 21.07 0.62
C ASP A 112 -6.38 21.75 0.29
N ARG A 113 -6.59 22.95 0.82
CA ARG A 113 -7.85 23.68 0.70
C ARG A 113 -8.00 24.39 -0.65
N THR A 114 -6.98 24.35 -1.51
CA THR A 114 -7.06 24.92 -2.85
C THR A 114 -8.10 24.21 -3.72
N LEU A 115 -8.80 24.97 -4.57
CA LEU A 115 -9.79 24.41 -5.48
C LEU A 115 -9.17 23.37 -6.42
N GLN A 116 -7.96 23.64 -6.94
CA GLN A 116 -7.24 22.72 -7.81
C GLN A 116 -7.00 21.36 -7.14
N ALA A 117 -6.52 21.33 -5.88
CA ALA A 117 -6.29 20.07 -5.18
C ALA A 117 -7.59 19.31 -4.89
N ARG A 118 -8.67 20.01 -4.57
CA ARG A 118 -10.00 19.42 -4.36
C ARG A 118 -10.58 18.83 -5.64
N LEU A 119 -10.47 19.55 -6.75
CA LEU A 119 -10.91 19.07 -8.07
C LEU A 119 -10.11 17.83 -8.49
N LEU A 120 -8.79 17.82 -8.28
CA LEU A 120 -7.96 16.65 -8.55
C LEU A 120 -8.32 15.46 -7.65
N GLY A 121 -8.59 15.71 -6.36
CA GLY A 121 -9.05 14.67 -5.44
C GLY A 121 -10.43 14.10 -5.82
N ALA A 122 -11.36 14.97 -6.22
CA ALA A 122 -12.69 14.55 -6.69
C ALA A 122 -12.61 13.77 -8.01
N ALA A 123 -11.79 14.24 -8.96
CA ALA A 123 -11.52 13.52 -10.19
C ALA A 123 -10.88 12.14 -9.92
N ALA A 124 -9.95 12.06 -8.97
CA ALA A 124 -9.35 10.78 -8.57
C ALA A 124 -10.37 9.83 -7.94
N LEU A 125 -11.30 10.32 -7.12
CA LEU A 125 -12.42 9.52 -6.58
C LEU A 125 -13.36 9.04 -7.68
N MET A 126 -13.70 9.92 -8.63
CA MET A 126 -14.55 9.57 -9.77
C MET A 126 -13.90 8.48 -10.62
N LEU A 127 -12.63 8.63 -10.96
CA LEU A 127 -11.86 7.60 -11.67
C LEU A 127 -11.79 6.30 -10.88
N ALA A 128 -11.60 6.37 -9.56
CA ALA A 128 -11.58 5.18 -8.71
C ALA A 128 -12.94 4.45 -8.70
N GLY A 129 -14.06 5.18 -8.76
CA GLY A 129 -15.40 4.60 -8.88
C GLY A 129 -15.62 3.94 -10.24
N LEU A 130 -15.32 4.65 -11.33
CA LEU A 130 -15.53 4.16 -12.70
C LEU A 130 -14.63 2.97 -13.06
N PHE A 131 -13.38 2.97 -12.58
CA PHE A 131 -12.39 1.95 -12.90
C PHE A 131 -12.09 1.01 -11.72
N SER A 132 -12.98 0.91 -10.73
CA SER A 132 -12.76 0.08 -9.53
C SER A 132 -12.43 -1.37 -9.88
N GLY A 133 -13.02 -1.93 -10.96
CA GLY A 133 -12.74 -3.30 -11.40
C GLY A 133 -11.36 -3.51 -12.02
N ARG A 134 -10.67 -2.44 -12.45
CA ARG A 134 -9.30 -2.51 -13.00
C ARG A 134 -8.23 -2.09 -11.99
N LEU A 135 -8.61 -1.48 -10.87
CA LEU A 135 -7.68 -1.06 -9.84
C LEU A 135 -7.40 -2.20 -8.86
N MET A 136 -6.14 -2.49 -8.60
CA MET A 136 -5.77 -3.41 -7.52
C MET A 136 -6.27 -2.81 -6.19
N PHE A 137 -7.01 -3.60 -5.41
CA PHE A 137 -7.72 -3.19 -4.17
C PHE A 137 -8.94 -2.26 -4.38
N GLY A 138 -9.32 -1.97 -5.63
CA GLY A 138 -10.53 -1.23 -6.00
C GLY A 138 -10.67 0.16 -5.37
N PHE A 139 -11.92 0.63 -5.29
CA PHE A 139 -12.25 1.94 -4.72
C PHE A 139 -11.80 2.10 -3.27
N PHE A 140 -11.98 1.07 -2.42
CA PHE A 140 -11.56 1.12 -1.02
C PHE A 140 -10.04 1.22 -0.86
N GLY A 141 -9.28 0.62 -1.78
CA GLY A 141 -7.83 0.78 -1.84
C GLY A 141 -7.41 2.23 -2.03
N VAL A 142 -8.10 2.98 -2.87
CA VAL A 142 -7.86 4.43 -3.10
C VAL A 142 -8.20 5.26 -1.86
N LEU A 143 -9.20 4.85 -1.08
CA LEU A 143 -9.58 5.55 0.16
C LEU A 143 -8.64 5.27 1.34
N LEU A 144 -7.93 4.14 1.34
CA LEU A 144 -7.13 3.70 2.47
C LEU A 144 -6.04 4.72 2.91
N PRO A 145 -5.28 5.38 2.01
CA PRO A 145 -4.35 6.44 2.41
C PRO A 145 -5.01 7.61 3.13
N LEU A 146 -6.21 8.02 2.71
CA LEU A 146 -6.98 9.06 3.40
C LEU A 146 -7.42 8.57 4.78
N ALA A 147 -7.94 7.34 4.90
CA ALA A 147 -8.30 6.75 6.18
C ALA A 147 -7.11 6.70 7.16
N MET A 148 -5.93 6.29 6.67
CA MET A 148 -4.68 6.28 7.45
C MET A 148 -4.28 7.69 7.91
N LEU A 149 -4.40 8.67 7.01
CA LEU A 149 -4.08 10.07 7.30
C LEU A 149 -4.97 10.65 8.40
N LEU A 150 -6.26 10.31 8.41
CA LEU A 150 -7.20 10.76 9.45
C LEU A 150 -6.87 10.21 10.84
N VAL A 151 -6.33 8.99 10.89
CA VAL A 151 -6.04 8.28 12.16
C VAL A 151 -4.64 8.59 12.69
N ILE A 152 -3.69 9.01 11.86
CA ILE A 152 -2.29 9.14 12.26
C ILE A 152 -2.07 10.09 13.46
N ARG A 153 -2.94 11.11 13.60
CA ARG A 153 -2.96 12.08 14.71
C ARG A 153 -4.02 11.80 15.78
N ARG A 154 -4.74 10.69 15.68
CA ARG A 154 -5.80 10.29 16.60
C ARG A 154 -5.34 9.15 17.52
N PRO A 155 -6.03 8.89 18.64
CA PRO A 155 -5.71 7.76 19.50
C PRO A 155 -5.91 6.42 18.77
N TRP A 156 -5.23 5.39 19.26
CA TRP A 156 -5.01 4.12 18.56
C TRP A 156 -6.31 3.36 18.23
N TYR A 157 -7.39 3.52 19.01
CA TYR A 157 -8.67 2.84 18.78
C TYR A 157 -9.37 3.31 17.49
N PHE A 158 -9.06 4.50 16.97
CA PHE A 158 -9.56 4.94 15.66
C PHE A 158 -8.97 4.14 14.49
N ALA A 159 -7.95 3.31 14.72
CA ALA A 159 -7.39 2.42 13.70
C ALA A 159 -8.36 1.33 13.23
N LEU A 160 -9.49 1.14 13.91
CA LEU A 160 -10.56 0.26 13.43
C LEU A 160 -11.11 0.72 12.08
N LEU A 161 -11.27 2.02 11.85
CA LEU A 161 -11.78 2.56 10.59
C LEU A 161 -10.89 2.19 9.38
N PRO A 162 -9.58 2.49 9.37
CA PRO A 162 -8.71 2.02 8.29
C PRO A 162 -8.61 0.49 8.26
N GLY A 163 -8.83 -0.22 9.37
CA GLY A 163 -8.92 -1.68 9.39
C GLY A 163 -10.10 -2.21 8.59
N LEU A 164 -11.28 -1.61 8.77
CA LEU A 164 -12.48 -1.93 7.99
C LEU A 164 -12.32 -1.57 6.51
N VAL A 165 -11.73 -0.41 6.21
CA VAL A 165 -11.43 -0.02 4.82
C VAL A 165 -10.42 -0.98 4.19
N CYS A 166 -9.40 -1.41 4.95
CA CYS A 166 -8.43 -2.41 4.52
C CYS A 166 -9.09 -3.75 4.21
N LEU A 167 -10.01 -4.20 5.07
CA LEU A 167 -10.78 -5.42 4.83
C LEU A 167 -11.64 -5.30 3.56
N ALA A 168 -12.38 -4.19 3.42
CA ALA A 168 -13.20 -3.91 2.24
C ALA A 168 -12.37 -3.87 0.93
N ALA A 169 -11.14 -3.38 1.00
CA ALA A 169 -10.19 -3.34 -0.11
C ALA A 169 -9.63 -4.72 -0.49
N ASN A 170 -9.64 -5.69 0.43
CA ASN A 170 -9.06 -7.03 0.28
C ASN A 170 -10.08 -8.11 -0.15
N GLN A 171 -10.99 -7.80 -1.09
CA GLN A 171 -12.03 -8.75 -1.55
C GLN A 171 -12.83 -9.39 -0.41
N TRP A 172 -13.42 -8.55 0.44
CA TRP A 172 -14.15 -8.98 1.64
C TRP A 172 -15.23 -10.04 1.39
N GLN A 173 -15.88 -10.04 0.21
CA GLN A 173 -16.88 -11.06 -0.14
C GLN A 173 -16.25 -12.45 -0.24
N VAL A 174 -15.13 -12.57 -0.96
CA VAL A 174 -14.40 -13.83 -1.15
C VAL A 174 -13.84 -14.35 0.18
N LEU A 175 -13.29 -13.45 1.00
CA LEU A 175 -12.83 -13.80 2.35
C LEU A 175 -13.99 -14.28 3.24
N TYR A 176 -15.15 -13.62 3.18
CA TYR A 176 -16.31 -13.99 3.97
C TYR A 176 -16.85 -15.37 3.59
N ASP A 177 -16.97 -15.65 2.30
CA ASP A 177 -17.41 -16.94 1.79
C ASP A 177 -16.41 -18.05 2.14
N ALA A 178 -15.11 -17.79 2.04
CA ALA A 178 -14.07 -18.73 2.46
C ALA A 178 -14.09 -19.01 3.98
N VAL A 179 -14.41 -18.01 4.81
CA VAL A 179 -14.60 -18.21 6.25
C VAL A 179 -15.84 -19.04 6.56
N ARG A 180 -16.94 -18.87 5.80
CA ARG A 180 -18.12 -19.74 5.93
C ARG A 180 -17.81 -21.20 5.65
N LEU A 181 -16.82 -21.46 4.80
CA LEU A 181 -16.29 -22.79 4.51
C LEU A 181 -15.20 -23.24 5.50
N SER A 182 -15.09 -22.58 6.67
CA SER A 182 -14.14 -22.88 7.75
C SER A 182 -12.67 -22.81 7.35
N ASN A 183 -12.32 -21.99 6.34
CA ASN A 183 -10.93 -21.82 5.95
C ASN A 183 -10.17 -20.94 6.97
N HIS A 184 -9.27 -21.57 7.73
CA HIS A 184 -8.46 -20.91 8.76
C HIS A 184 -7.55 -19.79 8.20
N VAL A 185 -7.08 -19.92 6.96
CA VAL A 185 -6.24 -18.91 6.29
C VAL A 185 -7.05 -17.64 6.00
N ALA A 186 -8.32 -17.79 5.59
CA ALA A 186 -9.21 -16.66 5.37
C ALA A 186 -9.52 -15.92 6.69
N MET A 187 -9.78 -16.66 7.79
CA MET A 187 -9.97 -16.06 9.11
C MET A 187 -8.75 -15.25 9.56
N ALA A 188 -7.55 -15.82 9.40
CA ALA A 188 -6.29 -15.15 9.72
C ALA A 188 -6.08 -13.91 8.84
N ALA A 189 -6.43 -13.97 7.56
CA ALA A 189 -6.34 -12.84 6.64
C ALA A 189 -7.28 -11.68 7.03
N ILE A 190 -8.53 -11.97 7.44
CA ILE A 190 -9.47 -10.95 7.95
C ILE A 190 -8.90 -10.28 9.20
N ALA A 191 -8.48 -11.08 10.19
CA ALA A 191 -7.88 -10.56 11.42
C ALA A 191 -6.67 -9.68 11.12
N THR A 192 -5.81 -10.12 10.19
CA THR A 192 -4.65 -9.37 9.75
C THR A 192 -5.02 -8.06 9.06
N CYS A 193 -6.03 -8.04 8.20
CA CYS A 193 -6.51 -6.80 7.55
C CYS A 193 -6.99 -5.77 8.57
N LEU A 194 -7.73 -6.20 9.59
CA LEU A 194 -8.25 -5.34 10.65
C LEU A 194 -7.13 -4.77 11.55
N ILE A 195 -6.13 -5.60 11.85
CA ILE A 195 -5.04 -5.27 12.76
C ILE A 195 -3.89 -4.51 12.05
N ALA A 196 -3.72 -4.67 10.74
CA ALA A 196 -2.60 -4.08 9.98
C ALA A 196 -2.41 -2.56 10.21
N PRO A 197 -3.47 -1.74 10.16
CA PRO A 197 -3.34 -0.29 10.38
C PRO A 197 -2.94 0.03 11.81
N TRP A 198 -3.48 -0.70 12.78
CA TRP A 198 -3.13 -0.53 14.19
C TRP A 198 -1.66 -0.88 14.43
N LEU A 199 -1.19 -2.03 13.92
CA LEU A 199 0.22 -2.42 14.01
C LEU A 199 1.15 -1.40 13.34
N GLY A 200 0.78 -0.91 12.16
CA GLY A 200 1.58 0.10 11.46
C GLY A 200 1.70 1.40 12.27
N VAL A 201 0.60 1.88 12.85
CA VAL A 201 0.62 3.08 13.71
C VAL A 201 1.42 2.83 14.99
N PHE A 202 1.28 1.64 15.59
CA PHE A 202 2.08 1.22 16.74
C PHE A 202 3.58 1.25 16.43
N LEU A 203 4.00 0.67 15.31
CA LEU A 203 5.39 0.67 14.85
C LEU A 203 5.91 2.11 14.63
N LEU A 204 5.14 2.99 13.99
CA LEU A 204 5.58 4.38 13.77
C LEU A 204 5.79 5.16 15.08
N ARG A 205 5.04 4.82 16.15
CA ARG A 205 5.13 5.48 17.45
C ARG A 205 6.26 4.91 18.32
N HIS A 206 6.52 3.62 18.27
CA HIS A 206 7.43 2.94 19.20
C HIS A 206 8.80 2.58 18.60
N ALA A 207 8.93 2.48 17.27
CA ALA A 207 10.16 2.03 16.62
C ALA A 207 11.14 3.16 16.28
N GLN A 208 11.05 4.32 16.92
CA GLN A 208 11.88 5.50 16.58
C GLN A 208 13.39 5.31 16.83
N GLY A 209 13.78 4.30 17.62
CA GLY A 209 15.17 3.95 17.89
C GLY A 209 15.82 3.01 16.87
N VAL A 210 15.06 2.41 15.95
CA VAL A 210 15.59 1.41 15.00
C VAL A 210 16.25 2.10 13.81
N LYS A 211 17.53 1.85 13.56
CA LYS A 211 18.29 2.43 12.43
C LYS A 211 18.09 1.64 11.14
N ALA A 212 16.90 1.76 10.52
CA ALA A 212 16.65 1.15 9.21
C ALA A 212 17.37 1.89 8.06
N PRO A 213 17.86 1.17 7.02
CA PRO A 213 18.44 1.78 5.83
C PRO A 213 17.43 2.70 5.13
N PRO A 214 17.85 3.89 4.64
CA PRO A 214 16.92 4.86 4.09
C PRO A 214 16.36 4.40 2.74
N MET A 215 15.05 4.18 2.70
CA MET A 215 14.34 3.81 1.49
C MET A 215 14.03 5.08 0.68
N ARG A 216 14.96 5.42 -0.22
CA ARG A 216 14.96 6.64 -1.08
C ARG A 216 14.39 6.33 -2.47
N ARG A 217 14.85 7.02 -3.52
CA ARG A 217 14.31 6.88 -4.90
C ARG A 217 14.61 5.53 -5.54
N TRP A 218 15.73 4.89 -5.18
CA TRP A 218 16.06 3.55 -5.68
C TRP A 218 15.01 2.50 -5.25
N ALA A 219 14.27 2.76 -4.19
CA ALA A 219 13.24 1.87 -3.68
C ALA A 219 12.09 1.63 -4.67
N TYR A 220 11.79 2.60 -5.55
CA TYR A 220 10.77 2.38 -6.57
C TYR A 220 11.22 1.31 -7.60
N ALA A 221 12.53 1.20 -7.86
CA ALA A 221 13.05 0.18 -8.77
C ALA A 221 12.95 -1.23 -8.17
N LEU A 222 12.85 -1.37 -6.84
CA LEU A 222 12.59 -2.66 -6.21
C LEU A 222 11.24 -3.26 -6.64
N TYR A 223 10.29 -2.42 -7.05
CA TYR A 223 8.97 -2.88 -7.49
C TYR A 223 9.01 -3.64 -8.82
N PRO A 224 9.56 -3.15 -9.94
CA PRO A 224 9.73 -4.02 -11.12
C PRO A 224 10.74 -5.16 -10.88
N VAL A 225 11.81 -4.92 -10.10
CA VAL A 225 12.87 -5.91 -9.87
C VAL A 225 12.37 -7.14 -9.10
N HIS A 226 11.51 -6.98 -8.08
CA HIS A 226 11.04 -8.16 -7.33
C HIS A 226 10.19 -9.10 -8.20
N PHE A 227 9.39 -8.57 -9.15
CA PHE A 227 8.66 -9.40 -10.10
C PHE A 227 9.61 -10.20 -11.00
N LEU A 228 10.64 -9.56 -11.54
CA LEU A 228 11.64 -10.23 -12.38
C LEU A 228 12.43 -11.27 -11.59
N ALA A 229 12.81 -10.97 -10.34
CA ALA A 229 13.52 -11.90 -9.48
C ALA A 229 12.67 -13.12 -9.12
N LEU A 230 11.39 -12.92 -8.79
CA LEU A 230 10.46 -14.00 -8.50
C LEU A 230 10.10 -14.82 -9.75
N LEU A 231 10.03 -14.18 -10.92
CA LEU A 231 9.86 -14.89 -12.20
C LEU A 231 11.07 -15.78 -12.48
N ALA A 232 12.29 -15.25 -12.37
CA ALA A 232 13.51 -16.03 -12.54
C ALA A 232 13.59 -17.20 -11.54
N LEU A 233 13.14 -16.98 -10.29
CA LEU A 233 13.06 -18.04 -9.29
C LEU A 233 12.02 -19.10 -9.66
N ARG A 234 10.87 -18.71 -10.19
CA ARG A 234 9.85 -19.66 -10.67
C ARG A 234 10.39 -20.53 -11.78
N GLU A 235 11.03 -19.93 -12.80
CA GLU A 235 11.64 -20.65 -13.93
C GLU A 235 12.79 -21.58 -13.48
N ALA A 236 13.51 -21.22 -12.42
CA ALA A 236 14.57 -22.07 -11.88
C ALA A 236 14.05 -23.26 -11.05
N LEU A 237 12.79 -23.20 -10.58
CA LEU A 237 12.16 -24.24 -9.76
C LEU A 237 11.16 -25.12 -10.55
N SER A 238 10.76 -24.69 -11.74
CA SER A 238 9.94 -25.45 -12.70
C SER A 238 10.77 -26.41 -13.53
#